data_AF-A0A396JQP5-F1
#
_entry.id   AF-A0A396JQP5-F1
#
_cell.length_a   1.000
_cell.length_b   1.000
_cell.length_c   1.000
_cell.angle_alpha   90.00
_cell.angle_beta   90.00
_cell.angle_gamma   90.00
#
_symmetry.space_group_name_H-M   'P 1'
#
loop_
_entity.id
_entity.type
_entity.pdbx_description
1 polymer ?
#
loop_
_entity_poly.entity_id
_entity_poly.type
_entity_poly.pdbx_seq_one_letter_code
_entity_poly.pdbx_strand_id
1 'polypeptide(L)'
;MGMGPMGCCIPIELPLWSNNGDCDVELVSAASLYDRQFVEMIKELNTEIGADVFIAITAHKLFMDFVNNPQAFGFVTSKKACCEYGPYNGIKLCTPLANLCQNRDLYAFWDSIHPSEKACRIIVQQILNGSNEYMYPMNLSTVLAMDPMV
;
A
#
# COMPACT_ATOMS: atom_id res chain seq x y z
N MET A 1 6.39 9.52 -3.13
CA MET A 1 5.77 8.19 -3.04
C MET A 1 4.27 8.39 -3.19
N GLY A 2 3.57 7.50 -3.89
CA GLY A 2 2.13 7.57 -4.05
C GLY A 2 1.36 7.40 -2.75
N MET A 3 0.06 7.60 -2.82
CA MET A 3 -0.89 7.48 -1.72
C MET A 3 -1.25 6.00 -1.47
N GLY A 4 -1.62 5.66 -0.23
CA GLY A 4 -2.13 4.34 0.12
C GLY A 4 -3.51 4.03 -0.50
N PRO A 5 -4.13 2.90 -0.15
CA PRO A 5 -5.42 2.48 -0.67
C PRO A 5 -6.55 3.24 0.04
N MET A 6 -6.57 4.58 -0.06
CA MET A 6 -7.66 5.40 0.50
C MET A 6 -8.99 4.97 -0.10
N GLY A 7 -10.03 4.94 0.73
CA GLY A 7 -11.33 4.33 0.42
C GLY A 7 -11.38 2.81 0.60
N CYS A 8 -10.24 2.14 0.62
CA CYS A 8 -10.09 0.70 0.80
C CYS A 8 -9.31 0.31 2.07
N CYS A 9 -9.05 1.24 2.99
CA CYS A 9 -8.45 0.94 4.28
C CYS A 9 -9.50 0.29 5.18
N ILE A 10 -9.73 -1.00 4.92
CA ILE A 10 -10.92 -1.75 5.33
C ILE A 10 -11.24 -1.64 6.84
N PRO A 11 -10.27 -1.70 7.77
CA PRO A 11 -10.64 -1.65 9.18
C PRO A 11 -11.10 -0.25 9.65
N ILE A 12 -10.60 0.85 9.08
CA ILE A 12 -11.01 2.22 9.48
C ILE A 12 -12.15 2.78 8.63
N GLU A 13 -12.16 2.49 7.32
CA GLU A 13 -13.10 3.12 6.39
C GLU A 13 -14.39 2.33 6.22
N LEU A 14 -14.40 0.99 6.43
CA LEU A 14 -15.68 0.27 6.38
C LEU A 14 -16.70 0.77 7.40
N PRO A 15 -16.34 0.98 8.69
CA PRO A 15 -17.31 1.45 9.67
C PRO A 15 -17.78 2.89 9.42
N LEU A 16 -16.99 3.69 8.70
CA LEU A 16 -17.20 5.13 8.54
C LEU A 16 -17.87 5.50 7.21
N TRP A 17 -17.54 4.80 6.15
CA TRP A 17 -17.85 5.20 4.77
C TRP A 17 -18.48 4.07 3.94
N SER A 18 -18.51 2.83 4.45
CA SER A 18 -19.06 1.69 3.71
C SER A 18 -20.28 1.08 4.36
N ASN A 19 -21.38 0.99 3.61
CA ASN A 19 -22.59 0.30 4.06
C ASN A 19 -22.50 -1.23 3.92
N ASN A 20 -21.65 -1.75 3.03
CA ASN A 20 -21.62 -3.17 2.65
C ASN A 20 -20.26 -3.88 2.80
N GLY A 21 -19.22 -3.18 3.25
CA GLY A 21 -17.88 -3.78 3.28
C GLY A 21 -17.08 -3.59 1.99
N ASP A 22 -17.53 -2.67 1.13
CA ASP A 22 -16.93 -2.27 -0.14
C ASP A 22 -16.12 -0.98 0.01
N CYS A 23 -15.17 -0.77 -0.89
CA CYS A 23 -14.36 0.45 -0.87
C CYS A 23 -15.16 1.69 -1.28
N ASP A 24 -14.82 2.83 -0.69
CA ASP A 24 -15.35 4.13 -1.11
C ASP A 24 -14.75 4.53 -2.46
N VAL A 25 -15.61 4.64 -3.47
CA VAL A 25 -15.21 4.91 -4.86
C VAL A 25 -14.61 6.31 -5.02
N GLU A 26 -15.09 7.30 -4.25
CA GLU A 26 -14.62 8.68 -4.35
C GLU A 26 -13.19 8.80 -3.80
N LEU A 27 -12.94 8.20 -2.63
CA LEU A 27 -11.61 8.17 -2.02
C LEU A 27 -10.59 7.37 -2.85
N VAL A 28 -11.00 6.21 -3.39
CA VAL A 28 -10.15 5.42 -4.30
C VAL A 28 -9.82 6.22 -5.56
N SER A 29 -10.80 6.91 -6.15
CA SER A 29 -10.61 7.75 -7.32
C SER A 29 -9.66 8.91 -7.04
N ALA A 30 -9.81 9.58 -5.89
CA ALA A 30 -8.93 10.67 -5.47
C ALA A 30 -7.48 10.21 -5.28
N ALA A 31 -7.25 9.05 -4.65
CA ALA A 31 -5.91 8.49 -4.50
C ALA A 31 -5.29 8.11 -5.86
N SER A 32 -6.07 7.53 -6.76
CA SER A 32 -5.62 7.20 -8.12
C SER A 32 -5.23 8.45 -8.94
N LEU A 33 -6.01 9.53 -8.80
CA LEU A 33 -5.71 10.82 -9.45
C LEU A 33 -4.44 11.47 -8.88
N TYR A 34 -4.22 11.37 -7.57
CA TYR A 34 -2.98 11.84 -6.94
C TYR A 34 -1.76 11.08 -7.46
N ASP A 35 -1.83 9.75 -7.50
CA ASP A 35 -0.73 8.91 -7.98
C ASP A 35 -0.37 9.21 -9.44
N ARG A 36 -1.37 9.42 -10.30
CA ARG A 36 -1.14 9.81 -11.70
C ARG A 36 -0.40 11.15 -11.80
N GLN A 37 -0.90 12.18 -11.13
CA GLN A 37 -0.27 13.51 -11.16
C GLN A 37 1.13 13.50 -10.54
N PHE A 38 1.34 12.68 -9.50
CA PHE A 38 2.65 12.51 -8.89
C PHE A 38 3.66 11.92 -9.88
N VAL A 39 3.28 10.87 -10.63
CA VAL A 39 4.15 10.27 -11.65
C VAL A 39 4.44 11.25 -12.79
N GLU A 40 3.44 12.02 -13.24
CA GLU A 40 3.61 13.05 -14.26
C GLU A 40 4.61 14.13 -13.82
N MET A 41 4.46 14.64 -12.59
CA MET A 41 5.39 15.62 -12.02
C MET A 41 6.83 15.07 -11.93
N ILE A 42 7.02 13.81 -11.51
CA ILE A 42 8.35 13.18 -11.47
C ILE A 42 8.95 13.06 -12.88
N LYS A 43 8.12 12.73 -13.87
CA LYS A 43 8.56 12.66 -15.27
C LYS A 43 8.99 14.02 -15.80
N GLU A 44 8.25 15.08 -15.50
CA GLU A 44 8.61 16.46 -15.87
C GLU A 44 9.94 16.86 -15.23
N LEU A 45 10.11 16.60 -13.93
CA LEU A 45 11.36 16.89 -13.21
C LEU A 45 12.58 16.15 -13.78
N ASN A 46 12.43 14.85 -14.09
CA ASN A 46 13.51 14.09 -14.72
C ASN A 46 13.84 14.61 -16.14
N THR A 47 12.82 15.09 -16.87
CA THR A 47 13.02 15.69 -18.19
C THR A 47 13.76 17.02 -18.10
N GLU A 48 13.46 17.86 -17.11
CA GLU A 48 14.16 19.13 -16.88
C GLU A 48 15.62 18.95 -16.50
N ILE A 49 15.93 17.91 -15.71
CA ILE A 49 17.29 17.58 -15.29
C ILE A 49 18.07 16.90 -16.43
N GLY A 50 17.38 16.22 -17.35
CA GLY A 50 17.99 15.42 -18.40
C GLY A 50 18.59 14.09 -17.90
N ALA A 51 18.24 13.68 -16.68
CA ALA A 51 18.65 12.42 -16.07
C ALA A 51 17.56 11.90 -15.14
N ASP A 52 17.44 10.57 -15.05
CA ASP A 52 16.47 9.88 -14.18
C ASP A 52 16.99 9.85 -12.73
N VAL A 53 16.86 10.98 -12.03
CA VAL A 53 17.27 11.12 -10.62
C VAL A 53 16.13 10.74 -9.67
N PHE A 54 14.90 11.11 -10.04
CA PHE A 54 13.74 10.85 -9.20
C PHE A 54 13.00 9.59 -9.64
N ILE A 55 12.61 8.79 -8.65
CA ILE A 55 11.88 7.55 -8.86
C ILE A 55 10.56 7.66 -8.11
N ALA A 56 9.47 7.44 -8.83
CA ALA A 56 8.14 7.35 -8.27
C ALA A 56 7.81 5.90 -7.90
N ILE A 57 7.08 5.73 -6.80
CA ILE A 57 6.50 4.45 -6.38
C ILE A 57 4.99 4.64 -6.34
N THR A 58 4.25 3.80 -7.04
CA THR A 58 2.78 3.80 -7.08
C THR A 58 2.25 2.94 -5.95
N ALA A 59 2.22 3.51 -4.75
CA ALA A 59 1.80 2.81 -3.54
C ALA A 59 0.35 2.31 -3.66
N HIS A 60 -0.55 3.10 -4.24
CA HIS A 60 -1.97 2.76 -4.30
C HIS A 60 -2.21 1.43 -5.00
N LYS A 61 -1.55 1.22 -6.15
CA LYS A 61 -1.65 -0.02 -6.93
C LYS A 61 -1.12 -1.23 -6.14
N LEU A 62 0.04 -1.08 -5.48
CA LEU A 62 0.60 -2.12 -4.63
C LEU A 62 -0.39 -2.55 -3.56
N PHE A 63 -0.95 -1.60 -2.82
CA PHE A 63 -1.90 -1.90 -1.77
C PHE A 63 -3.20 -2.51 -2.30
N MET A 64 -3.72 -2.00 -3.42
CA MET A 64 -4.94 -2.51 -4.04
C MET A 64 -4.84 -3.97 -4.50
N ASP A 65 -3.66 -4.42 -4.92
CA ASP A 65 -3.47 -5.83 -5.31
C ASP A 65 -3.68 -6.79 -4.13
N PHE A 66 -3.14 -6.48 -2.95
CA PHE A 66 -3.36 -7.28 -1.74
C PHE A 66 -4.78 -7.14 -1.19
N VAL A 67 -5.39 -5.95 -1.36
CA VAL A 67 -6.77 -5.70 -0.93
C VAL A 67 -7.76 -6.50 -1.77
N ASN A 68 -7.60 -6.48 -3.09
CA ASN A 68 -8.48 -7.14 -4.06
C ASN A 68 -8.27 -8.65 -4.09
N ASN A 69 -7.03 -9.12 -3.92
CA ASN A 69 -6.71 -10.54 -3.97
C ASN A 69 -5.80 -11.00 -2.81
N PRO A 70 -6.27 -10.94 -1.55
CA PRO A 70 -5.46 -11.30 -0.40
C PRO A 70 -4.93 -12.74 -0.47
N GLN A 71 -5.72 -13.65 -1.04
CA GLN A 71 -5.38 -15.08 -1.13
C GLN A 71 -4.17 -15.34 -2.03
N ALA A 72 -4.03 -14.62 -3.15
CA ALA A 72 -2.86 -14.75 -4.02
C ALA A 72 -1.55 -14.38 -3.32
N PHE A 73 -1.62 -13.53 -2.30
CA PHE A 73 -0.47 -13.11 -1.50
C PHE A 73 -0.35 -13.87 -0.17
N GLY A 74 -1.16 -14.93 0.00
CA GLY A 74 -1.16 -15.78 1.17
C GLY A 74 -1.75 -15.13 2.42
N PHE A 75 -2.62 -14.14 2.27
CA PHE A 75 -3.43 -13.58 3.35
C PHE A 75 -4.81 -14.25 3.38
N VAL A 76 -5.32 -14.48 4.58
CA VAL A 76 -6.68 -15.02 4.79
C VAL A 76 -7.71 -13.93 4.55
N THR A 77 -7.41 -12.68 4.95
CA THR A 77 -8.30 -11.55 4.74
C THR A 77 -7.53 -10.22 4.69
N SER A 78 -7.97 -9.33 3.81
CA SER A 78 -7.64 -7.91 3.81
C SER A 78 -8.65 -7.08 4.61
N LYS A 79 -9.73 -7.69 5.12
CA LYS A 79 -10.88 -6.97 5.69
C LYS A 79 -10.88 -6.81 7.20
N LYS A 80 -9.89 -7.39 7.89
CA LYS A 80 -9.76 -7.34 9.36
C LYS A 80 -8.32 -6.99 9.71
N ALA A 81 -8.15 -6.14 10.71
CA ALA A 81 -6.84 -5.88 11.31
C ALA A 81 -6.48 -6.97 12.33
N CYS A 82 -5.18 -7.17 12.55
CA CYS A 82 -4.65 -8.09 13.56
C CYS A 82 -4.79 -7.53 14.98
N CYS A 83 -4.73 -6.21 15.17
CA CYS A 83 -4.91 -5.57 16.47
C CYS A 83 -6.41 -5.38 16.76
N GLU A 84 -6.96 -6.20 17.65
CA GLU A 84 -8.39 -6.33 17.88
C GLU A 84 -8.91 -5.27 18.86
N TYR A 85 -9.57 -4.25 18.33
CA TYR A 85 -10.43 -3.36 19.12
C TYR A 85 -11.66 -2.88 18.32
N GLY A 86 -12.86 -3.31 18.74
CA GLY A 86 -14.14 -2.89 18.15
C GLY A 86 -14.54 -3.59 16.85
N PRO A 87 -15.68 -3.21 16.23
CA PRO A 87 -16.11 -3.73 14.92
C PRO A 87 -15.00 -3.62 13.87
N TYR A 88 -14.82 -4.69 13.07
CA TYR A 88 -13.75 -4.82 12.06
C TYR A 88 -12.30 -4.72 12.60
N ASN A 89 -12.11 -4.72 13.93
CA ASN A 89 -10.81 -4.56 14.60
C ASN A 89 -10.10 -3.22 14.26
N GLY A 90 -10.83 -2.17 13.87
CA GLY A 90 -10.21 -1.00 13.21
C GLY A 90 -10.58 0.38 13.74
N ILE A 91 -11.27 0.49 14.89
CA ILE A 91 -11.83 1.78 15.33
C ILE A 91 -10.85 2.61 16.19
N LYS A 92 -9.82 2.00 16.79
CA LYS A 92 -8.86 2.72 17.65
C LYS A 92 -7.42 2.31 17.36
N LEU A 93 -6.49 3.21 17.71
CA LEU A 93 -5.04 2.94 17.77
C LEU A 93 -4.78 1.65 18.55
N CYS A 94 -3.84 0.85 18.07
CA CYS A 94 -3.43 -0.37 18.74
C CYS A 94 -2.81 -0.03 20.11
N THR A 95 -3.51 -0.36 21.20
CA THR A 95 -3.02 -0.12 22.57
C THR A 95 -2.55 -1.43 23.20
N PRO A 96 -1.72 -1.39 24.26
CA PRO A 96 -1.29 -2.61 24.97
C PRO A 96 -2.42 -3.48 25.54
N LEU A 97 -3.65 -2.94 25.60
CA LEU A 97 -4.85 -3.64 26.07
C LEU A 97 -5.64 -4.32 24.94
N ALA A 98 -5.21 -4.16 23.69
CA ALA A 98 -5.87 -4.79 22.55
C ALA A 98 -5.57 -6.29 22.51
N ASN A 99 -6.55 -7.09 22.10
CA ASN A 99 -6.29 -8.49 21.78
C ASN A 99 -5.50 -8.54 20.47
N LEU A 100 -4.54 -9.45 20.37
CA LEU A 100 -3.72 -9.62 19.18
C LEU A 100 -4.10 -10.92 18.49
N CYS A 101 -4.11 -10.89 17.16
CA CYS A 101 -4.29 -12.10 16.39
C CYS A 101 -3.19 -13.14 16.69
N GLN A 102 -3.56 -14.43 16.75
CA GLN A 102 -2.60 -15.52 17.05
C GLN A 102 -1.50 -15.65 15.99
N ASN A 103 -1.82 -15.36 14.72
CA ASN A 103 -0.87 -15.40 13.62
C ASN A 103 -0.96 -14.13 12.78
N ARG A 104 0.09 -13.31 12.85
CA ARG A 104 0.22 -12.00 12.19
C ARG A 104 0.39 -12.12 10.68
N ASP A 105 0.89 -13.25 10.20
CA ASP A 105 1.17 -13.49 8.78
C ASP A 105 -0.08 -13.83 7.95
N LEU A 106 -1.23 -13.98 8.60
CA LEU A 106 -2.50 -14.27 7.93
C LEU A 106 -3.26 -13.00 7.55
N TYR A 107 -2.87 -11.83 8.08
CA TYR A 107 -3.58 -10.56 7.91
C TYR A 107 -2.76 -9.59 7.06
N ALA A 108 -3.42 -8.90 6.13
CA ALA A 108 -2.78 -7.87 5.32
C ALA A 108 -2.50 -6.58 6.12
N PHE A 109 -3.33 -6.27 7.13
CA PHE A 109 -3.23 -5.07 7.95
C PHE A 109 -2.89 -5.39 9.40
N TRP A 110 -1.96 -4.62 9.96
CA TRP A 110 -1.60 -4.69 11.38
C TRP A 110 -2.65 -4.00 12.24
N ASP A 111 -2.93 -2.74 11.92
CA ASP A 111 -3.96 -1.92 12.53
C ASP A 111 -4.92 -1.39 11.47
N SER A 112 -5.63 -0.32 11.79
CA SER A 112 -6.70 0.18 10.94
C SER A 112 -6.26 0.88 9.65
N ILE A 113 -4.98 1.26 9.55
CA ILE A 113 -4.41 1.97 8.40
C ILE A 113 -3.04 1.46 7.96
N HIS A 114 -2.31 0.73 8.83
CA HIS A 114 -0.97 0.26 8.56
C HIS A 114 -0.95 -1.22 8.11
N PRO A 115 -0.15 -1.56 7.09
CA PRO A 115 0.07 -2.94 6.67
C PRO A 115 0.77 -3.79 7.74
N SER A 116 0.60 -5.11 7.66
CA SER A 116 1.38 -6.07 8.45
C SER A 116 2.82 -6.17 7.97
N GLU A 117 3.71 -6.72 8.80
CA GLU A 117 5.12 -6.94 8.43
C GLU A 117 5.24 -7.75 7.13
N LYS A 118 4.41 -8.80 6.98
CA LYS A 118 4.38 -9.60 5.76
C LYS A 118 3.96 -8.77 4.54
N ALA A 119 2.93 -7.93 4.66
CA ALA A 119 2.53 -7.04 3.58
C ALA A 119 3.66 -6.05 3.23
N CYS A 120 4.34 -5.48 4.22
CA CYS A 120 5.54 -4.66 4.01
C CYS A 120 6.64 -5.41 3.27
N ARG A 121 6.92 -6.68 3.62
CA ARG A 121 7.92 -7.50 2.93
C ARG A 121 7.58 -7.70 1.46
N ILE A 122 6.30 -7.93 1.12
CA ILE A 122 5.89 -8.09 -0.27
C ILE A 122 5.98 -6.76 -1.02
N ILE A 123 5.55 -5.64 -0.41
CA ILE A 123 5.71 -4.30 -0.97
C ILE A 123 7.18 -4.01 -1.30
N VAL A 124 8.10 -4.28 -0.37
CA VAL A 124 9.53 -4.10 -0.58
C VAL A 124 10.06 -5.00 -1.69
N GLN A 125 9.60 -6.25 -1.79
CA GLN A 125 9.97 -7.12 -2.91
C GLN A 125 9.52 -6.58 -4.27
N GLN A 126 8.33 -5.99 -4.35
CA GLN A 126 7.85 -5.33 -5.57
C GLN A 126 8.63 -4.04 -5.88
N ILE A 127 9.06 -3.30 -4.86
CA ILE A 127 9.92 -2.13 -5.05
C ILE A 127 11.32 -2.55 -5.55
N LEU A 128 11.87 -3.64 -5.03
CA LEU A 128 13.19 -4.09 -5.46
C LEU A 128 13.16 -4.68 -6.87
N ASN A 129 12.26 -5.63 -7.12
CA ASN A 129 12.29 -6.49 -8.30
C ASN A 129 11.02 -6.44 -9.16
N GLY A 130 10.05 -5.60 -8.79
CA GLY A 130 8.79 -5.51 -9.51
C GLY A 130 8.92 -4.83 -10.86
N SER A 131 7.78 -4.76 -11.54
CA SER A 131 7.65 -4.12 -12.85
C SER A 131 7.63 -2.60 -12.74
N ASN A 132 7.82 -1.95 -13.88
CA ASN A 132 7.71 -0.48 -14.00
C ASN A 132 6.26 0.03 -13.81
N GLU A 133 5.31 -0.85 -13.50
CA GLU A 133 3.95 -0.45 -13.15
C GLU A 133 3.84 0.02 -11.70
N TYR A 134 4.69 -0.51 -10.82
CA TYR A 134 4.75 -0.14 -9.40
C TYR A 134 5.81 0.91 -9.12
N MET A 135 6.81 1.02 -10.02
CA MET A 135 7.89 1.99 -9.93
C MET A 135 8.17 2.64 -11.26
N TYR A 136 8.44 3.93 -11.27
CA TYR A 136 8.75 4.69 -12.48
C TYR A 136 10.00 5.55 -12.29
N PRO A 137 10.96 5.56 -13.23
CA PRO A 137 10.95 4.84 -14.51
C PRO A 137 11.47 3.39 -14.43
N MET A 138 12.10 3.01 -13.32
CA MET A 138 12.77 1.71 -13.15
C MET A 138 12.68 1.23 -11.69
N ASN A 139 12.91 -0.06 -11.47
CA ASN A 139 12.92 -0.65 -10.13
C ASN A 139 14.22 -0.36 -9.36
N LEU A 140 14.18 -0.55 -8.03
CA LEU A 140 15.31 -0.20 -7.18
C LEU A 140 16.55 -1.08 -7.45
N SER A 141 16.37 -2.34 -7.85
CA SER A 141 17.49 -3.20 -8.24
C SER A 141 18.25 -2.68 -9.47
N THR A 142 17.55 -2.07 -10.43
CA THR A 142 18.16 -1.45 -11.61
C THR A 142 18.98 -0.23 -11.20
N VAL A 143 18.44 0.59 -10.30
CA VAL A 143 19.09 1.80 -9.79
C VAL A 143 20.36 1.44 -9.02
N LEU A 144 20.28 0.42 -8.15
CA LEU A 144 21.44 -0.08 -7.40
C LEU A 144 22.51 -0.67 -8.33
N ALA A 145 22.12 -1.30 -9.45
CA ALA A 145 23.09 -1.80 -10.44
C ALA A 145 23.72 -0.69 -11.30
N MET A 146 23.09 0.48 -11.36
CA MET A 146 23.59 1.65 -12.09
C MET A 146 24.48 2.57 -11.24
N ASP A 147 24.46 2.42 -9.91
CA ASP A 147 25.36 3.14 -9.01
C ASP A 147 26.76 2.47 -9.01
N PRO A 148 27.80 3.13 -9.55
CA PRO A 148 29.15 2.57 -9.61
C PRO A 148 29.85 2.47 -8.23
N MET A 149 29.16 2.80 -7.13
CA MET A 149 29.69 2.77 -5.76
C MET A 149 29.27 1.54 -4.93
N VAL A 150 28.70 0.49 -5.55
CA VAL A 150 28.55 -0.86 -4.97
C VAL A 150 29.34 -1.89 -5.77
#